data_AF-A0A705WYM1-F1
#
_entry.id   AF-A0A705WYM1-F1
#
_cell.length_a   1.000
_cell.length_b   1.000
_cell.length_c   1.000
_cell.angle_alpha   90.00
_cell.angle_beta   90.00
_cell.angle_gamma   90.00
#
_symmetry.space_group_name_H-M   'P 1'
#
loop_
_entity.id
_entity.type
_entity.pdbx_description
1 polymer ?
#
loop_
_entity_poly.entity_id
_entity_poly.type
_entity_poly.pdbx_seq_one_letter_code
_entity_poly.pdbx_strand_id
1 'polypeptide(L)'
;DGHIVLSRRLAEAGHYPAIDIEASISRAMTALITEQHYARVRLFKQLLSSFQRNRDLVSVGAYAKGSDPMLDKAITLWPQLEAFLQQGIFERADWEDSLQALDLIFPTV
;
A
#
# COMPACT_ATOMS: atom_id res chain seq x y z
N ASP A 1 2.24 -7.92 -19.85
CA ASP A 1 1.73 -6.58 -20.21
C ASP A 1 1.37 -5.76 -18.99
N GLY A 2 1.89 -4.54 -18.91
CA GLY A 2 1.76 -3.66 -17.76
C GLY A 2 2.84 -2.58 -17.77
N HIS A 3 2.91 -1.79 -16.71
CA HIS A 3 3.99 -0.83 -16.50
C HIS A 3 4.21 -0.61 -15.00
N ILE A 4 5.47 -0.32 -14.64
CA ILE A 4 5.88 0.09 -13.30
C ILE A 4 6.31 1.54 -13.40
N VAL A 5 5.64 2.42 -12.66
CA VAL A 5 5.94 3.85 -12.62
C VAL A 5 6.82 4.13 -11.43
N LEU A 6 7.90 4.88 -11.66
CA LEU A 6 8.76 5.39 -10.61
C LEU A 6 8.39 6.85 -10.29
N SER A 7 8.32 7.18 -9.01
CA SER A 7 7.96 8.50 -8.52
C SER A 7 9.18 9.22 -7.94
N ARG A 8 9.48 10.41 -8.47
CA ARG A 8 10.49 11.29 -7.90
C ARG A 8 10.13 11.68 -6.45
N ARG A 9 8.85 11.93 -6.17
CA ARG A 9 8.36 12.30 -4.84
C ARG A 9 8.66 11.22 -3.80
N LEU A 10 8.51 9.94 -4.17
CA LEU A 10 8.82 8.82 -3.28
C LEU A 10 10.33 8.72 -3.04
N ALA A 11 11.14 8.83 -4.10
CA ALA A 11 12.60 8.82 -3.97
C ALA A 11 13.12 9.96 -3.07
N GLU A 12 12.61 11.18 -3.23
CA GLU A 12 12.97 12.33 -2.40
C GLU A 12 12.54 12.17 -0.93
N ALA A 13 11.49 11.38 -0.66
CA ALA A 13 11.05 11.02 0.68
C ALA A 13 11.85 9.85 1.31
N GLY A 14 12.85 9.30 0.60
CA GLY A 14 13.60 8.14 1.05
C GLY A 14 12.86 6.80 0.89
N HIS A 15 11.73 6.78 0.18
CA HIS A 15 10.95 5.56 -0.05
C HIS A 15 11.54 4.77 -1.21
N TYR A 16 12.12 3.61 -0.91
CA TYR A 16 12.71 2.72 -1.90
C TYR A 16 12.21 1.28 -1.77
N PRO A 17 11.87 0.61 -2.88
CA PRO A 17 11.82 1.12 -4.27
C PRO A 17 10.78 2.23 -4.46
N ALA A 18 11.12 3.26 -5.23
CA ALA A 18 10.27 4.45 -5.42
C ALA A 18 9.10 4.20 -6.40
N ILE A 19 8.38 3.09 -6.24
CA ILE A 19 7.31 2.65 -7.14
C ILE A 19 6.00 3.32 -6.75
N ASP A 20 5.37 3.99 -7.72
CA ASP A 20 4.02 4.52 -7.58
C ASP A 20 3.00 3.40 -7.83
N ILE A 21 2.42 2.88 -6.75
CA ILE A 21 1.47 1.76 -6.79
C ILE A 21 0.13 2.11 -7.45
N GLU A 22 -0.30 3.38 -7.36
CA GLU A 22 -1.56 3.84 -7.96
C GLU A 22 -1.39 4.03 -9.47
N ALA A 23 -0.21 4.48 -9.90
CA ALA A 23 0.12 4.64 -11.31
C ALA A 23 0.64 3.35 -11.99
N SER A 24 0.94 2.29 -11.24
CA SER A 24 1.45 1.02 -11.77
C SER A 24 0.37 -0.04 -11.97
N ILE A 25 0.52 -0.90 -12.98
CA ILE A 25 -0.44 -1.96 -13.28
C ILE A 25 0.22 -3.20 -13.92
N SER A 26 -0.28 -4.38 -13.55
CA SER A 26 -0.07 -5.64 -14.27
C SER A 26 -1.40 -6.15 -14.79
N ARG A 27 -1.56 -6.25 -16.12
CA ARG A 27 -2.81 -6.72 -16.74
C ARG A 27 -3.03 -8.22 -16.60
N ALA A 28 -1.95 -8.97 -16.35
CA ALA A 28 -2.00 -10.41 -16.15
C ALA A 28 -2.36 -10.80 -14.70
N MET A 29 -2.30 -9.85 -13.74
CA MET A 29 -2.46 -10.14 -12.30
C MET A 29 -3.70 -10.98 -12.00
N THR A 30 -4.86 -10.61 -12.54
CA THR A 30 -6.13 -11.29 -12.25
C THR A 30 -6.20 -12.73 -12.76
N ALA A 31 -5.34 -13.10 -13.71
CA ALA A 31 -5.24 -14.48 -14.21
C ALA A 31 -4.18 -15.31 -13.46
N LEU A 32 -3.34 -14.67 -12.64
CA LEU A 32 -2.18 -15.28 -12.01
C LEU A 32 -2.34 -15.50 -10.50
N ILE A 33 -3.31 -14.81 -9.85
CA ILE A 33 -3.48 -14.86 -8.40
C ILE A 33 -4.88 -15.35 -8.02
N THR A 34 -5.01 -15.85 -6.80
CA THR A 34 -6.29 -16.28 -6.25
C THR A 34 -7.21 -15.08 -5.95
N GLU A 35 -8.51 -15.33 -5.88
CA GLU A 35 -9.50 -14.32 -5.46
C GLU A 35 -9.20 -13.73 -4.08
N GLN A 36 -8.73 -14.56 -3.14
CA GLN A 36 -8.34 -14.11 -1.81
C GLN A 36 -7.15 -13.13 -1.87
N HIS A 37 -6.10 -13.48 -2.63
CA HIS A 37 -4.96 -12.57 -2.81
C HIS A 37 -5.42 -11.28 -3.50
N TYR A 38 -6.25 -11.37 -4.54
CA TYR A 38 -6.78 -10.20 -5.21
C TYR A 38 -7.60 -9.29 -4.28
N ALA A 39 -8.40 -9.85 -3.38
CA ALA A 39 -9.14 -9.10 -2.37
C ALA A 39 -8.19 -8.33 -1.41
N ARG A 40 -7.07 -8.95 -1.00
CA ARG A 40 -6.03 -8.28 -0.19
C ARG A 40 -5.37 -7.13 -0.93
N VAL A 41 -5.00 -7.33 -2.19
CA VAL A 41 -4.42 -6.28 -3.05
C VAL A 41 -5.39 -5.10 -3.21
N ARG A 42 -6.68 -5.37 -3.43
CA ARG A 42 -7.70 -4.32 -3.54
C ARG A 42 -7.85 -3.53 -2.25
N LEU A 43 -7.92 -4.21 -1.10
CA LEU A 43 -8.01 -3.56 0.21
C LEU A 43 -6.78 -2.68 0.48
N PHE A 44 -5.58 -3.21 0.21
CA PHE A 44 -4.32 -2.46 0.33
C PHE A 44 -4.38 -1.15 -0.48
N LYS A 45 -4.74 -1.24 -1.77
CA LYS A 45 -4.85 -0.07 -2.66
C LYS A 45 -5.91 0.92 -2.18
N GLN A 46 -7.05 0.45 -1.68
CA GLN A 46 -8.10 1.32 -1.14
C GLN A 46 -7.63 2.12 0.07
N LEU A 47 -6.94 1.47 1.02
CA LEU A 47 -6.41 2.13 2.22
C LEU A 47 -5.32 3.13 1.85
N LEU A 48 -4.36 2.73 1.01
CA LEU A 48 -3.29 3.58 0.53
C LEU A 48 -3.87 4.84 -0.15
N SER A 49 -4.81 4.66 -1.07
CA SER A 49 -5.48 5.76 -1.79
C SER A 49 -6.27 6.68 -0.86
N SER A 50 -6.98 6.12 0.14
CA SER A 50 -7.71 6.89 1.14
C SER A 50 -6.79 7.80 1.93
N PHE A 51 -5.67 7.26 2.43
CA PHE A 51 -4.69 8.05 3.16
C PHE A 51 -4.04 9.11 2.28
N GLN A 52 -3.58 8.75 1.08
CA GLN A 52 -2.90 9.69 0.18
C GLN A 52 -3.76 10.90 -0.18
N ARG A 53 -5.04 10.70 -0.50
CA ARG A 53 -5.98 11.80 -0.80
C ARG A 53 -6.21 12.75 0.37
N ASN A 54 -6.06 12.28 1.60
CA ASN A 54 -6.35 13.03 2.82
C ASN A 54 -5.08 13.38 3.61
N ARG A 55 -3.89 13.11 3.06
CA ARG A 55 -2.62 13.22 3.77
C ARG A 55 -2.37 14.62 4.33
N ASP A 56 -2.70 15.65 3.56
CA ASP A 56 -2.48 17.03 3.98
C ASP A 56 -3.40 17.39 5.16
N LEU A 57 -4.66 16.98 5.09
CA LEU A 57 -5.67 17.19 6.14
C LEU A 57 -5.27 16.46 7.44
N VAL A 58 -4.77 15.23 7.33
CA VAL A 58 -4.24 14.46 8.47
C VAL A 58 -2.97 15.12 9.04
N SER A 59 -2.05 15.59 8.18
CA SER A 59 -0.77 16.17 8.59
C SER A 59 -0.91 17.47 9.37
N VAL A 60 -1.96 18.26 9.08
CA VAL A 60 -2.27 19.50 9.82
C VAL A 60 -3.17 19.26 11.03
N GLY A 61 -3.51 18.00 11.35
CA GLY A 61 -4.38 17.65 12.47
C GLY A 61 -5.84 18.07 12.31
N ALA A 62 -6.29 18.35 11.08
CA ALA A 62 -7.66 18.80 10.80
C ALA A 62 -8.66 17.63 10.62
N TYR A 63 -8.21 16.38 10.73
CA TYR A 63 -9.04 15.20 10.57
C TYR A 63 -9.76 14.82 11.86
N ALA A 64 -11.08 14.71 11.80
CA ALA A 64 -11.90 14.22 12.91
C ALA A 64 -12.11 12.70 12.80
N LYS A 65 -11.53 11.95 13.74
CA LYS A 65 -11.70 10.49 13.83
C LYS A 65 -13.19 10.11 13.84
N GLY A 66 -13.56 9.07 13.10
CA GLY A 66 -14.93 8.56 13.02
C GLY A 66 -15.77 9.15 11.89
N SER A 67 -15.28 10.17 11.19
CA SER A 67 -16.00 10.77 10.05
C SER A 67 -15.89 9.93 8.77
N ASP A 68 -14.84 9.10 8.66
CA ASP A 68 -14.61 8.20 7.53
C ASP A 68 -13.93 6.91 8.03
N PRO A 69 -14.69 5.80 8.18
CA PRO A 69 -14.14 4.55 8.68
C PRO A 69 -12.99 3.97 7.83
N MET A 70 -12.96 4.27 6.52
CA MET A 70 -11.88 3.81 5.63
C MET A 70 -10.60 4.60 5.90
N LEU A 71 -10.72 5.93 6.02
CA LEU A 71 -9.59 6.79 6.36
C LEU A 71 -9.09 6.52 7.78
N ASP A 72 -9.97 6.32 8.75
CA ASP A 72 -9.60 5.92 10.12
C ASP A 72 -8.72 4.66 10.11
N LYS A 73 -9.16 3.65 9.36
CA LYS A 73 -8.41 2.40 9.19
C LYS A 73 -7.08 2.64 8.47
N ALA A 74 -7.07 3.47 7.43
CA ALA A 74 -5.87 3.78 6.67
C ALA A 74 -4.83 4.54 7.51
N ILE A 75 -5.26 5.50 8.34
CA ILE A 75 -4.38 6.21 9.29
C ILE A 75 -3.79 5.23 10.30
N THR A 76 -4.62 4.33 10.83
CA THR A 76 -4.18 3.34 11.82
C THR A 76 -3.15 2.36 11.25
N LEU A 77 -3.34 1.94 9.99
CA LEU A 77 -2.48 0.97 9.30
C LEU A 77 -1.35 1.61 8.49
N TRP A 78 -1.24 2.95 8.47
CA TRP A 78 -0.27 3.66 7.63
C TRP A 78 1.17 3.17 7.84
N PRO A 79 1.68 3.01 9.08
CA PRO A 79 3.05 2.55 9.29
C PRO A 79 3.34 1.18 8.66
N GLN A 80 2.37 0.25 8.72
CA GLN A 80 2.50 -1.09 8.14
C GLN A 80 2.40 -1.06 6.61
N LEU A 81 1.47 -0.25 6.07
CA LEU A 81 1.33 -0.06 4.63
C LEU A 81 2.59 0.55 4.00
N GLU A 82 3.15 1.58 4.64
CA GLU A 82 4.34 2.28 4.17
C GLU A 82 5.58 1.39 4.26
N ALA A 83 5.75 0.64 5.36
CA ALA A 83 6.85 -0.30 5.54
C ALA A 83 6.80 -1.44 4.51
N PHE A 84 5.61 -1.99 4.22
CA PHE A 84 5.45 -3.07 3.24
C PHE A 84 5.88 -2.69 1.82
N LEU A 85 5.81 -1.41 1.47
CA LEU A 85 6.21 -0.92 0.15
C LEU A 85 7.70 -0.55 0.07
N GLN A 86 8.44 -0.68 1.17
CA GLN A 86 9.87 -0.42 1.22
C GLN A 86 10.64 -1.72 1.33
N GLN A 87 11.78 -1.77 0.65
CA GLN A 87 12.65 -2.95 0.64
C GLN A 87 14.09 -2.49 0.47
N GLY A 88 14.98 -3.02 1.31
CA GLY A 88 16.42 -2.74 1.23
C GLY A 88 17.04 -3.29 -0.06
N ILE A 89 18.12 -2.66 -0.55
CA ILE A 89 18.78 -3.05 -1.81
C ILE A 89 19.32 -4.51 -1.82
N PHE A 90 19.57 -5.07 -0.65
CA PHE A 90 20.03 -6.45 -0.48
C PHE A 90 18.96 -7.36 0.14
N GLU A 91 17.81 -6.79 0.51
CA GLU A 91 16.68 -7.54 1.05
C GLU A 91 16.01 -8.31 -0.08
N ARG A 92 15.60 -9.54 0.21
CA ARG A 92 14.88 -10.39 -0.71
C ARG A 92 13.63 -10.88 0.00
N ALA A 93 12.52 -10.82 -0.70
CA ALA A 93 11.28 -11.47 -0.30
C ALA A 93 10.94 -12.47 -1.40
N ASP A 94 10.68 -13.71 -1.02
CA ASP A 94 10.10 -14.66 -1.94
C ASP A 94 8.57 -14.49 -2.01
N TRP A 95 7.92 -15.34 -2.79
CA TRP A 95 6.47 -15.26 -2.98
C TRP A 95 5.69 -15.51 -1.69
N GLU A 96 6.09 -16.50 -0.90
CA GLU A 96 5.37 -16.90 0.31
C GLU A 96 5.56 -15.84 1.41
N ASP A 97 6.80 -15.35 1.58
CA ASP A 97 7.12 -14.25 2.48
C ASP A 97 6.33 -12.99 2.15
N SER A 98 6.24 -12.64 0.85
CA SER A 98 5.50 -11.46 0.39
C SER A 98 4.00 -11.56 0.67
N LEU A 99 3.41 -12.74 0.48
CA LEU A 99 2.00 -12.99 0.80
C LEU A 99 1.75 -12.90 2.30
N GLN A 100 2.59 -13.53 3.10
CA GLN A 100 2.46 -13.51 4.55
C GLN A 100 2.61 -12.08 5.08
N ALA A 101 3.59 -11.32 4.59
CA ALA A 101 3.78 -9.92 4.97
C ALA A 101 2.56 -9.07 4.61
N LEU A 102 1.94 -9.28 3.43
CA LEU A 102 0.71 -8.59 3.03
C LEU A 102 -0.46 -8.92 3.97
N ASP A 103 -0.63 -10.19 4.33
CA ASP A 103 -1.71 -10.62 5.23
C ASP A 103 -1.53 -10.06 6.65
N LEU A 104 -0.30 -9.97 7.16
CA LEU A 104 0.01 -9.43 8.49
C LEU A 104 -0.36 -7.94 8.66
N ILE A 105 -0.51 -7.19 7.57
CA ILE A 105 -1.01 -5.79 7.62
C ILE A 105 -2.44 -5.74 8.11
N PHE A 106 -3.24 -6.77 7.82
CA PHE A 106 -4.66 -6.81 8.12
C PHE A 106 -4.89 -7.79 9.27
N PRO A 107 -4.82 -7.34 10.54
CA PRO A 107 -5.13 -8.20 11.67
C PRO A 107 -6.51 -8.83 11.44
N THR A 108 -6.56 -10.15 11.62
CA THR A 108 -7.82 -10.90 11.59
C THR A 108 -8.66 -10.41 12.76
N VAL A 109 -9.87 -9.93 12.46
CA VAL A 109 -10.88 -9.66 13.50
C VAL A 109 -11.31 -10.97 14.11
#